data_AF-A0A926HX01-F1
#
_entry.id   AF-A0A926HX01-F1
#
_cell.length_a   1.000
_cell.length_b   1.000
_cell.length_c   1.000
_cell.angle_alpha   90.00
_cell.angle_beta   90.00
_cell.angle_gamma   90.00
#
_symmetry.space_group_name_H-M   'P 1'
#
loop_
_entity.id
_entity.type
_entity.pdbx_description
1 polymer ?
#
loop_
_entity_poly.entity_id
_entity_poly.type
_entity_poly.pdbx_seq_one_letter_code
_entity_poly.pdbx_strand_id
1 'polypeptide(L)'
;MATNAQFPPYEFYDGEKIVGIDAEMASAIADKLDKKLVIDDMEFDAIITSVQTGKSDFGMAGMTVTEERLANISFSSSYATGIQSVIVPENSEITSVDDLYAEGKNYLVGTQKGTTGDIYAEEDFGADRVMKYASGNEAVQALITGKVDCVIIDNEPAKAYVAANNK
;
A
#
# COMPACT_ATOMS: atom_id res chain seq x y z
N MET A 1 1.27 0.97 -17.66
CA MET A 1 0.97 1.37 -16.27
C MET A 1 1.75 0.46 -15.35
N ALA A 2 2.62 1.02 -14.51
CA ALA A 2 3.24 0.27 -13.41
C ALA A 2 2.32 0.28 -12.19
N THR A 3 2.16 -0.87 -11.53
CA THR A 3 1.31 -1.03 -10.34
C THR A 3 1.81 -2.16 -9.42
N ASN A 4 1.22 -2.32 -8.23
CA ASN A 4 1.40 -3.47 -7.35
C ASN A 4 0.03 -4.08 -7.05
N ALA A 5 -0.37 -5.12 -7.78
CA ALA A 5 -1.75 -5.64 -7.79
C ALA A 5 -2.14 -6.47 -6.55
N GLN A 6 -1.76 -5.98 -5.37
CA GLN A 6 -2.05 -6.53 -4.06
C GLN A 6 -2.46 -5.41 -3.10
N PHE A 7 -3.27 -4.45 -3.58
CA PHE A 7 -3.70 -3.28 -2.84
C PHE A 7 -5.19 -2.94 -3.11
N PRO A 8 -6.12 -3.87 -2.79
CA PRO A 8 -7.54 -3.61 -2.96
C PRO A 8 -7.98 -2.41 -2.11
N PRO A 9 -8.96 -1.60 -2.55
CA PRO A 9 -9.73 -1.71 -3.79
C PRO A 9 -9.09 -1.04 -5.01
N TYR A 10 -7.87 -0.51 -4.87
CA TYR A 10 -7.21 0.26 -5.93
C TYR A 10 -6.74 -0.64 -7.07
N GLU A 11 -5.96 -1.67 -6.74
CA GLU A 11 -5.48 -2.65 -7.70
C GLU A 11 -5.38 -4.03 -7.05
N PHE A 12 -5.95 -5.04 -7.69
CA PHE A 12 -5.89 -6.41 -7.20
C PHE A 12 -6.21 -7.40 -8.32
N TYR A 13 -5.85 -8.66 -8.12
CA TYR A 13 -6.24 -9.73 -9.02
C TYR A 13 -7.67 -10.20 -8.78
N ASP A 14 -8.48 -10.24 -9.84
CA ASP A 14 -9.69 -11.06 -9.97
C ASP A 14 -9.43 -12.17 -10.99
N GLY A 15 -9.13 -13.38 -10.47
CA GLY A 15 -8.57 -14.46 -11.26
C GLY A 15 -7.21 -14.07 -11.84
N GLU A 16 -7.08 -14.07 -13.16
CA GLU A 16 -5.85 -13.67 -13.88
C GLU A 16 -5.83 -12.20 -14.28
N LYS A 17 -6.89 -11.43 -13.98
CA LYS A 17 -7.02 -10.02 -14.40
C LYS A 17 -6.70 -9.08 -13.26
N ILE A 18 -5.93 -8.04 -13.54
CA ILE A 18 -5.76 -6.92 -12.63
C ILE A 18 -6.95 -5.98 -12.80
N VAL A 19 -7.69 -5.78 -11.72
CA VAL A 19 -8.91 -4.96 -11.62
C VAL A 19 -8.79 -3.98 -10.45
N GLY A 20 -9.79 -3.11 -10.28
CA GLY A 20 -9.83 -2.11 -9.21
C GLY A 20 -9.87 -0.68 -9.76
N ILE A 21 -9.97 0.28 -8.86
CA ILE A 21 -10.13 1.71 -9.19
C ILE A 21 -9.01 2.19 -10.13
N ASP A 22 -7.77 1.80 -9.85
CA ASP A 22 -6.60 2.25 -10.61
C ASP A 22 -6.56 1.62 -12.01
N ALA A 23 -6.90 0.33 -12.12
CA ALA A 23 -7.00 -0.37 -13.39
C ALA A 23 -8.15 0.19 -14.27
N GLU A 24 -9.31 0.47 -13.68
CA GLU A 24 -10.46 1.05 -14.37
C GLU A 24 -10.16 2.47 -14.87
N MET A 25 -9.52 3.29 -14.03
CA MET A 25 -9.14 4.65 -14.39
C MET A 25 -8.08 4.66 -15.50
N ALA A 26 -7.07 3.79 -15.41
CA ALA A 26 -6.06 3.64 -16.45
C ALA A 26 -6.64 3.18 -17.78
N SER A 27 -7.64 2.28 -17.75
CA SER A 27 -8.35 1.86 -18.96
C SER A 27 -9.08 3.04 -19.59
N ALA A 28 -9.81 3.82 -18.80
CA ALA A 28 -10.53 5.00 -19.30
C ALA A 28 -9.58 6.06 -19.89
N ILE A 29 -8.41 6.26 -19.29
CA ILE A 29 -7.36 7.16 -19.82
C ILE A 29 -6.84 6.62 -21.16
N ALA A 30 -6.51 5.33 -21.24
CA ALA A 30 -6.00 4.73 -22.47
C ALA A 30 -7.03 4.81 -23.61
N ASP A 31 -8.30 4.50 -23.32
CA ASP A 31 -9.41 4.61 -24.28
C ASP A 31 -9.58 6.05 -24.77
N LYS A 32 -9.51 7.03 -23.87
CA LYS A 32 -9.62 8.45 -24.21
C LYS A 32 -8.50 8.92 -25.14
N LEU A 33 -7.32 8.31 -25.04
CA LEU A 33 -6.12 8.64 -25.80
C LEU A 33 -5.94 7.77 -27.07
N ASP A 34 -6.88 6.86 -27.36
CA ASP A 34 -6.77 5.87 -28.44
C ASP A 34 -5.47 5.04 -28.32
N LYS A 35 -5.20 4.56 -27.10
CA LYS A 35 -4.04 3.74 -26.76
C LYS A 35 -4.47 2.40 -26.18
N LYS A 36 -3.62 1.39 -26.36
CA LYS A 36 -3.78 0.10 -25.68
C LYS A 36 -3.17 0.18 -24.29
N LEU A 37 -3.95 -0.12 -23.24
CA LEU A 37 -3.43 -0.27 -21.90
C LEU A 37 -2.60 -1.57 -21.78
N VAL A 38 -1.41 -1.43 -21.20
CA VAL A 38 -0.59 -2.55 -20.69
C VAL A 38 -0.37 -2.29 -19.20
N ILE A 39 -0.68 -3.28 -18.37
CA ILE A 39 -0.50 -3.22 -16.92
C ILE A 39 0.69 -4.10 -16.57
N ASP A 40 1.69 -3.52 -15.92
CA ASP A 40 2.88 -4.19 -15.41
C ASP A 40 2.80 -4.25 -13.89
N ASP A 41 2.64 -5.44 -13.35
CA ASP A 41 2.66 -5.71 -11.92
C ASP A 41 4.11 -5.85 -11.43
N MET A 42 4.46 -5.12 -10.38
CA MET A 42 5.81 -5.07 -9.81
C MET A 42 5.78 -4.69 -8.33
N GLU A 43 6.94 -4.74 -7.68
CA GLU A 43 7.10 -4.21 -6.33
C GLU A 43 6.82 -2.71 -6.27
N PHE A 44 6.12 -2.27 -5.23
CA PHE A 44 5.67 -0.88 -5.10
C PHE A 44 6.84 0.12 -5.14
N ASP A 45 7.96 -0.21 -4.50
CA ASP A 45 9.17 0.62 -4.48
C ASP A 45 9.88 0.72 -5.84
N ALA A 46 9.57 -0.17 -6.79
CA ALA A 46 10.11 -0.13 -8.16
C ALA A 46 9.32 0.77 -9.11
N ILE A 47 8.09 1.18 -8.75
CA ILE A 47 7.18 1.91 -9.65
C ILE A 47 7.77 3.24 -10.09
N ILE A 48 8.28 4.04 -9.14
CA ILE A 48 8.84 5.37 -9.42
C ILE A 48 10.01 5.24 -10.40
N THR A 49 10.92 4.29 -10.17
CA THR A 49 12.05 4.04 -11.07
C THR A 49 11.58 3.56 -12.45
N SER A 50 10.54 2.72 -12.53
CA SER A 50 9.98 2.28 -13.81
C SER A 50 9.45 3.45 -14.64
N VAL A 51 8.80 4.42 -13.99
CA VAL A 51 8.33 5.66 -14.65
C VAL A 51 9.50 6.57 -15.02
N GLN A 52 10.45 6.82 -14.11
CA GLN A 52 11.61 7.68 -14.37
C GLN A 52 12.47 7.20 -15.54
N THR A 53 12.63 5.89 -15.68
CA THR A 53 13.42 5.27 -16.76
C THR A 53 12.66 5.16 -18.08
N GLY A 54 11.36 5.50 -18.10
CA GLY A 54 10.50 5.34 -19.25
C GLY A 54 10.15 3.89 -19.59
N LYS A 55 10.41 2.94 -18.68
CA LYS A 55 9.96 1.55 -18.83
C LYS A 55 8.43 1.46 -18.76
N SER A 56 7.81 2.29 -17.91
CA SER A 56 6.36 2.46 -17.84
C SER A 56 5.99 3.92 -18.08
N ASP A 57 4.94 4.18 -18.85
CA ASP A 57 4.52 5.56 -19.16
C ASP A 57 4.00 6.33 -17.94
N PHE A 58 3.39 5.62 -16.99
CA PHE A 58 2.86 6.16 -15.74
C PHE A 58 2.68 5.04 -14.71
N GLY A 59 2.57 5.40 -13.43
CA GLY A 59 2.22 4.51 -12.34
C GLY A 59 0.85 4.86 -11.76
N MET A 60 0.07 3.84 -11.39
CA MET A 60 -1.15 3.98 -10.56
C MET A 60 -1.17 2.80 -9.60
N ALA A 61 -0.98 3.09 -8.32
CA ALA A 61 -0.89 2.09 -7.26
C ALA A 61 -1.28 2.69 -5.89
N GLY A 62 -2.41 3.39 -5.82
CA GLY A 62 -2.83 4.13 -4.62
C GLY A 62 -1.77 5.11 -4.08
N MET A 63 -0.92 5.66 -4.97
CA MET A 63 0.32 6.29 -4.55
C MET A 63 0.11 7.69 -3.94
N THR A 64 0.33 7.80 -2.64
CA THR A 64 0.31 9.09 -1.94
C THR A 64 1.34 10.08 -2.48
N VAL A 65 0.92 11.33 -2.70
CA VAL A 65 1.81 12.42 -3.08
C VAL A 65 2.68 12.80 -1.87
N THR A 66 4.00 12.80 -2.04
CA THR A 66 4.96 13.29 -1.03
C THR A 66 5.99 14.20 -1.70
N GLU A 67 6.66 15.05 -0.91
CA GLU A 67 7.71 15.95 -1.43
C GLU A 67 8.86 15.18 -2.08
N GLU A 68 9.27 14.06 -1.48
CA GLU A 68 10.31 13.18 -2.04
C GLU A 68 9.91 12.60 -3.40
N ARG A 69 8.66 12.13 -3.54
CA ARG A 69 8.18 11.58 -4.80
C ARG A 69 8.02 12.67 -5.86
N LEU A 70 7.55 13.87 -5.48
CA LEU A 70 7.43 15.03 -6.37
C LEU A 70 8.79 15.52 -6.90
N ALA A 71 9.87 15.35 -6.14
CA ALA A 71 11.21 15.65 -6.61
C ALA A 71 11.68 14.69 -7.73
N ASN A 72 11.05 13.51 -7.83
CA ASN A 72 11.47 12.41 -8.69
C ASN A 72 10.55 12.20 -9.91
N ILE A 73 9.25 12.43 -9.76
CA ILE A 73 8.22 12.24 -10.80
C ILE A 73 7.13 13.32 -10.71
N SER A 74 6.44 13.57 -11.82
CA SER A 74 5.23 14.40 -11.82
C SER A 74 4.01 13.60 -11.37
N PHE A 75 3.08 14.24 -10.66
CA PHE A 75 1.80 13.67 -10.27
C PHE A 75 0.64 14.30 -11.05
N SER A 76 -0.42 13.52 -11.26
CA SER A 76 -1.70 14.03 -11.75
C SER A 76 -2.43 14.85 -10.68
N SER A 77 -3.63 15.33 -11.00
CA SER A 77 -4.61 15.64 -9.95
C SER A 77 -4.91 14.39 -9.14
N SER A 78 -4.97 14.52 -7.81
CA SER A 78 -5.31 13.42 -6.91
C SER A 78 -6.75 12.96 -7.11
N TYR A 79 -6.98 11.64 -7.03
CA TYR A 79 -8.31 11.03 -7.17
C TYR A 79 -8.81 10.35 -5.88
N ALA A 80 -7.98 10.26 -4.85
CA ALA A 80 -8.30 9.69 -3.54
C ALA A 80 -7.56 10.44 -2.43
N THR A 81 -8.05 10.29 -1.20
CA THR A 81 -7.39 10.78 0.02
C THR A 81 -6.80 9.61 0.79
N GLY A 82 -5.47 9.60 0.95
CA GLY A 82 -4.77 8.61 1.75
C GLY A 82 -4.93 8.90 3.25
N ILE A 83 -5.32 7.89 4.02
CA ILE A 83 -5.42 7.92 5.47
C ILE A 83 -4.79 6.63 5.96
N GLN A 84 -3.78 6.70 6.83
CA GLN A 84 -3.18 5.51 7.43
C GLN A 84 -4.09 4.92 8.51
N SER A 85 -4.08 3.61 8.64
CA SER A 85 -4.85 2.86 9.62
C SER A 85 -4.05 1.70 10.18
N VAL A 86 -4.39 1.27 11.39
CA VAL A 86 -3.75 0.14 12.07
C VAL A 86 -4.71 -1.04 12.05
N ILE A 87 -4.27 -2.15 11.44
CA ILE A 87 -4.97 -3.44 11.52
C ILE A 87 -4.40 -4.21 12.72
N VAL A 88 -5.28 -4.77 13.53
CA VAL A 88 -4.93 -5.60 14.69
C VAL A 88 -5.79 -6.87 14.73
N PRO A 89 -5.35 -7.94 15.42
CA PRO A 89 -6.22 -9.08 15.71
C PRO A 89 -7.40 -8.68 16.61
N GLU A 90 -8.53 -9.38 16.53
CA GLU A 90 -9.74 -9.05 17.30
C GLU A 90 -9.51 -9.04 18.82
N ASN A 91 -8.62 -9.90 19.32
CA ASN A 91 -8.27 -10.00 20.74
C ASN A 91 -6.96 -9.25 21.09
N SER A 92 -6.58 -8.25 20.29
CA SER A 92 -5.35 -7.48 20.51
C SER A 92 -5.40 -6.65 21.80
N GLU A 93 -4.25 -6.48 22.44
CA GLU A 93 -4.06 -5.48 23.50
C GLU A 93 -3.96 -4.05 22.93
N ILE A 94 -3.72 -3.91 21.62
CA ILE A 94 -3.68 -2.62 20.93
C ILE A 94 -5.11 -2.20 20.62
N THR A 95 -5.59 -1.16 21.31
CA THR A 95 -6.97 -0.64 21.18
C THR A 95 -7.00 0.79 20.63
N SER A 96 -5.85 1.45 20.60
CA SER A 96 -5.66 2.78 20.06
C SER A 96 -4.24 2.93 19.49
N VAL A 97 -4.01 3.98 18.69
CA VAL A 97 -2.66 4.25 18.17
C VAL A 97 -1.67 4.58 19.29
N ASP A 98 -2.15 5.19 20.38
CA ASP A 98 -1.33 5.58 21.54
C ASP A 98 -0.66 4.36 22.19
N ASP A 99 -1.29 3.18 22.12
CA ASP A 99 -0.73 1.93 22.65
C ASP A 99 0.59 1.53 21.94
N LEU A 100 0.81 1.98 20.70
CA LEU A 100 2.05 1.74 19.96
C LEU A 100 3.23 2.56 20.48
N TYR A 101 2.96 3.68 21.15
CA TYR A 101 3.96 4.58 21.76
C TYR A 101 4.16 4.32 23.26
N ALA A 102 3.36 3.43 23.87
CA ALA A 102 3.41 3.18 25.29
C ALA A 102 4.80 2.68 25.74
N GLU A 103 5.36 3.32 26.78
CA GLU A 103 6.66 2.92 27.32
C GLU A 103 6.69 1.45 27.74
N GLY A 104 7.74 0.74 27.33
CA GLY A 104 7.92 -0.69 27.65
C GLY A 104 7.10 -1.65 26.78
N LYS A 105 6.27 -1.16 25.86
CA LYS A 105 5.65 -1.97 24.80
C LYS A 105 6.53 -1.96 23.55
N ASN A 106 6.80 -3.14 23.00
CA ASN A 106 7.65 -3.34 21.82
C ASN A 106 6.87 -4.08 20.73
N TYR A 107 5.69 -3.58 20.39
CA TYR A 107 4.89 -4.16 19.31
C TYR A 107 5.66 -4.09 17.99
N LEU A 108 5.68 -5.20 17.26
CA LEU A 108 6.21 -5.31 15.91
C LEU A 108 5.14 -4.88 14.91
N VAL A 109 5.52 -3.95 14.02
CA VAL A 109 4.62 -3.33 13.05
C VAL A 109 4.95 -3.86 11.66
N GLY A 110 4.00 -4.51 10.99
CA GLY A 110 4.11 -4.88 9.59
C GLY A 110 3.74 -3.72 8.67
N THR A 111 4.53 -3.49 7.62
CA THR A 111 4.26 -2.46 6.61
C THR A 111 4.55 -2.98 5.20
N GLN A 112 3.94 -2.38 4.19
CA GLN A 112 4.39 -2.56 2.81
C GLN A 112 5.55 -1.59 2.53
N LYS A 113 6.68 -2.13 2.09
CA LYS A 113 7.93 -1.38 1.90
C LYS A 113 7.73 -0.17 0.98
N GLY A 114 8.25 0.98 1.40
CA GLY A 114 8.25 2.21 0.61
C GLY A 114 6.91 2.96 0.57
N THR A 115 5.88 2.45 1.24
CA THR A 115 4.59 3.17 1.43
C THR A 115 4.73 4.27 2.47
N THR A 116 3.74 5.18 2.53
CA THR A 116 3.70 6.18 3.59
C THR A 116 3.51 5.56 4.98
N GLY A 117 2.84 4.40 5.07
CA GLY A 117 2.73 3.65 6.32
C GLY A 117 4.08 3.11 6.81
N ASP A 118 4.93 2.63 5.90
CA ASP A 118 6.32 2.25 6.20
C ASP A 118 7.14 3.43 6.74
N ILE A 119 7.11 4.55 6.01
CA ILE A 119 7.88 5.75 6.37
C ILE A 119 7.47 6.25 7.76
N TYR A 120 6.17 6.44 8.02
CA TYR A 120 5.71 6.92 9.32
C TYR A 120 5.98 5.93 10.44
N ALA A 121 5.81 4.63 10.20
CA ALA A 121 6.09 3.61 11.22
C ALA A 121 7.57 3.61 11.63
N GLU A 122 8.50 3.75 10.67
CA GLU A 122 9.93 3.81 10.99
C GLU A 122 10.30 5.10 11.72
N GLU A 123 9.76 6.24 11.30
CA GLU A 123 10.00 7.54 11.95
C GLU A 123 9.50 7.55 13.41
N ASP A 124 8.33 6.94 13.66
CA ASP A 124 7.67 6.98 14.96
C ASP A 124 8.12 5.87 15.92
N PHE A 125 8.36 4.66 15.41
CA PHE A 125 8.62 3.48 16.23
C PHE A 125 10.06 2.95 16.11
N GLY A 126 10.80 3.38 15.10
CA GLY A 126 12.16 2.93 14.82
C GLY A 126 12.23 1.64 13.99
N ALA A 127 13.25 1.53 13.15
CA ALA A 127 13.43 0.44 12.20
C ALA A 127 13.45 -0.96 12.84
N ASP A 128 13.92 -1.09 14.08
CA ASP A 128 13.96 -2.38 14.80
C ASP A 128 12.57 -2.94 15.13
N ARG A 129 11.53 -2.08 15.10
CA ARG A 129 10.13 -2.46 15.35
C ARG A 129 9.32 -2.60 14.06
N VAL A 130 9.88 -2.28 12.90
CA VAL A 130 9.16 -2.26 11.62
C VAL A 130 9.62 -3.40 10.72
N MET A 131 8.69 -4.30 10.40
CA MET A 131 8.88 -5.42 9.48
C MET A 131 8.30 -5.05 8.13
N LYS A 132 9.18 -4.87 7.14
CA LYS A 132 8.80 -4.44 5.78
C LYS A 132 8.55 -5.64 4.87
N TYR A 133 7.41 -5.64 4.19
CA TYR A 133 6.98 -6.68 3.26
C TYR A 133 6.87 -6.15 1.83
N ALA A 134 6.90 -7.04 0.84
CA ALA A 134 6.78 -6.68 -0.57
C ALA A 134 5.39 -6.09 -0.90
N SER A 135 4.35 -6.62 -0.25
CA SER A 135 2.96 -6.19 -0.45
C SER A 135 2.18 -6.02 0.85
N GLY A 136 1.07 -5.27 0.77
CA GLY A 136 0.10 -5.20 1.86
C GLY A 136 -0.44 -6.57 2.25
N ASN A 137 -0.69 -7.46 1.28
CA ASN A 137 -1.14 -8.82 1.54
C ASN A 137 -0.11 -9.61 2.35
N GLU A 138 1.18 -9.55 2.01
CA GLU A 138 2.22 -10.22 2.79
C GLU A 138 2.30 -9.70 4.24
N ALA A 139 2.17 -8.39 4.44
CA ALA A 139 2.11 -7.79 5.78
C ALA A 139 0.90 -8.32 6.57
N VAL A 140 -0.28 -8.41 5.94
CA VAL A 140 -1.48 -8.97 6.57
C VAL A 140 -1.32 -10.47 6.86
N GLN A 141 -0.69 -11.25 5.97
CA GLN A 141 -0.40 -12.67 6.26
C GLN A 141 0.58 -12.83 7.43
N ALA A 142 1.54 -11.92 7.57
CA ALA A 142 2.42 -11.89 8.73
C ALA A 142 1.65 -11.61 10.04
N LEU A 143 0.66 -10.71 10.00
CA LEU A 143 -0.23 -10.45 11.13
C LEU A 143 -1.06 -11.68 11.50
N ILE A 144 -1.67 -12.33 10.51
CA ILE A 144 -2.49 -13.55 10.71
C ILE A 144 -1.67 -14.66 11.34
N THR A 145 -0.39 -14.77 10.97
CA THR A 145 0.52 -15.79 11.51
C THR A 145 1.22 -15.37 12.81
N GLY A 146 0.90 -14.20 13.36
CA GLY A 146 1.47 -13.70 14.61
C GLY A 146 2.95 -13.31 14.52
N LYS A 147 3.46 -13.03 13.32
CA LYS A 147 4.85 -12.55 13.12
C LYS A 147 5.00 -11.07 13.42
N VAL A 148 3.91 -10.31 13.32
CA VAL A 148 3.80 -8.91 13.70
C VAL A 148 2.53 -8.75 14.55
N ASP A 149 2.51 -7.73 15.39
CA ASP A 149 1.40 -7.46 16.33
C ASP A 149 0.31 -6.58 15.70
N CYS A 150 0.69 -5.76 14.71
CA CYS A 150 -0.23 -4.94 13.93
C CYS A 150 0.32 -4.68 12.51
N VAL A 151 -0.52 -4.16 11.64
CA VAL A 151 -0.11 -3.69 10.30
C VAL A 151 -0.55 -2.24 10.11
N ILE A 152 0.36 -1.39 9.64
CA ILE A 152 0.05 -0.02 9.22
C ILE A 152 -0.06 0.03 7.71
N ILE A 153 -1.24 0.44 7.22
CA ILE A 153 -1.58 0.49 5.80
C ILE A 153 -2.70 1.52 5.56
N ASP A 154 -2.88 1.97 4.32
CA ASP A 154 -3.98 2.86 3.96
C ASP A 154 -5.35 2.28 4.31
N ASN A 155 -6.28 3.16 4.69
CA ASN A 155 -7.57 2.84 5.28
C ASN A 155 -8.48 1.98 4.39
N GLU A 156 -8.56 2.28 3.10
CA GLU A 156 -9.40 1.48 2.18
C GLU A 156 -8.84 0.05 2.00
N PRO A 157 -7.53 -0.14 1.78
CA PRO A 157 -6.90 -1.46 1.90
C PRO A 157 -7.08 -2.13 3.25
N ALA A 158 -6.96 -1.40 4.36
CA ALA A 158 -7.17 -1.95 5.69
C ALA A 158 -8.57 -2.56 5.82
N LYS A 159 -9.61 -1.82 5.41
CA LYS A 159 -10.99 -2.32 5.39
C LYS A 159 -11.15 -3.54 4.50
N ALA A 160 -10.57 -3.52 3.29
CA ALA A 160 -10.66 -4.63 2.35
C ALA A 160 -10.02 -5.90 2.92
N TYR A 161 -8.83 -5.80 3.52
CA TYR A 161 -8.14 -6.91 4.15
C TYR A 161 -8.89 -7.45 5.36
N VAL A 162 -9.40 -6.58 6.23
CA VAL A 162 -10.20 -6.98 7.39
C VAL A 162 -11.47 -7.71 6.93
N ALA A 163 -12.20 -7.16 5.97
CA ALA A 163 -13.41 -7.79 5.44
C ALA A 163 -13.16 -9.17 4.81
N ALA A 164 -12.01 -9.36 4.14
CA ALA A 164 -11.64 -10.64 3.55
C ALA A 164 -11.25 -11.72 4.58
N ASN A 165 -10.84 -11.32 5.79
CA ASN A 165 -10.34 -12.21 6.84
C ASN A 165 -11.30 -12.39 8.02
N ASN A 166 -12.30 -11.52 8.20
CA ASN A 166 -13.37 -11.71 9.18
C ASN A 166 -14.28 -12.87 8.76
N LYS A 167 -14.09 -14.04 9.39
CA LYS A 167 -14.92 -15.25 9.22
C LYS A 167 -15.63 -15.62 10.50
#